data_AF-A0AAV7S7E0-F1
#
_entry.id   AF-A0AAV7S7E0-F1
#
_cell.length_a   1.000
_cell.length_b   1.000
_cell.length_c   1.000
_cell.angle_alpha   90.00
_cell.angle_beta   90.00
_cell.angle_gamma   90.00
#
_symmetry.space_group_name_H-M   'P 1'
#
loop_
_entity.id
_entity.type
_entity.pdbx_description
1 polymer ?
#
loop_
_entity_poly.entity_id
_entity_poly.type
_entity_poly.pdbx_seq_one_letter_code
_entity_poly.pdbx_strand_id
1 'polypeptide(L)'
;MKWTECKSYFLNFLETIDEEGRMSSERKKNIFLHSVAPEGLKVHKSMTKISGSGDTNVSENVLTEFDNYFAPKVCIGILRSKFFQTKQESGETVDEYVAALKVLANDCKFDHLQGQLIRDQVVMHTRDPAIQERLWINGDAELDDILAIVRKAELSSRSAKAVKTETKEFGESTVNKIKYKEMGRPKEEGGKN
;
A
#
# COMPACT_ATOMS: atom_id res chain seq x y z
N MET A 1 -4.55 30.70 -1.08
CA MET A 1 -3.20 31.24 -0.84
C MET A 1 -2.20 30.09 -0.93
N LYS A 2 -1.17 30.19 -1.77
CA LYS A 2 -0.10 29.19 -1.80
C LYS A 2 0.91 29.52 -0.70
N TRP A 3 0.74 28.87 0.45
CA TRP A 3 1.48 29.20 1.67
C TRP A 3 3.00 29.08 1.50
N THR A 4 3.48 28.03 0.83
CA THR A 4 4.92 27.79 0.61
C THR A 4 5.60 28.93 -0.17
N GLU A 5 4.96 29.40 -1.25
CA GLU A 5 5.44 30.54 -2.03
C GLU A 5 5.43 31.83 -1.19
N CYS A 6 4.33 32.10 -0.46
CA CYS A 6 4.20 33.27 0.41
C CYS A 6 5.27 33.30 1.52
N LYS A 7 5.51 32.15 2.16
CA LYS A 7 6.55 31.98 3.17
C LYS A 7 7.94 32.23 2.58
N SER A 8 8.24 31.68 1.40
CA SER A 8 9.53 31.91 0.72
C SER A 8 9.75 33.38 0.39
N TYR A 9 8.76 34.08 -0.16
CA TYR A 9 8.86 35.52 -0.43
C TYR A 9 9.11 36.32 0.85
N PHE A 10 8.42 35.99 1.94
CA PHE A 10 8.62 36.67 3.21
C PHE A 10 10.00 36.42 3.80
N LEU A 11 10.50 35.18 3.79
CA LEU A 11 11.82 34.85 4.32
C LEU A 11 12.93 35.55 3.54
N ASN A 12 12.84 35.58 2.20
CA ASN A 12 13.79 36.31 1.36
C ASN A 12 13.76 37.82 1.67
N PHE A 13 12.56 38.40 1.82
CA PHE A 13 12.43 39.80 2.22
C PHE A 13 13.03 40.06 3.60
N LEU A 14 12.77 39.18 4.57
CA LEU A 14 13.28 39.31 5.93
C LEU A 14 14.81 39.27 5.98
N GLU A 15 15.42 38.38 5.18
CA GLU A 15 16.88 38.29 5.04
C GLU A 15 17.48 39.61 4.51
N THR A 16 16.83 40.27 3.56
CA THR A 16 17.33 41.57 3.03
C THR A 16 17.25 42.73 4.01
N ILE A 17 16.31 42.70 4.97
CA ILE A 17 16.10 43.82 5.91
C ILE A 17 16.70 43.57 7.29
N ASP A 18 17.05 42.32 7.60
CA ASP A 18 17.65 41.89 8.86
C ASP A 18 18.94 41.09 8.62
N GLU A 19 19.80 41.60 7.74
CA GLU A 19 21.07 40.94 7.37
C GLU A 19 21.94 40.57 8.59
N GLU A 20 21.91 41.42 9.63
CA GLU A 20 22.68 41.22 10.86
C GLU A 20 21.92 40.45 11.96
N GLY A 21 20.68 40.04 11.70
CA GLY A 21 19.87 39.27 12.66
C GLY A 21 19.48 40.03 13.94
N ARG A 22 19.59 41.37 13.94
CA ARG A 22 19.40 42.22 15.12
C ARG A 22 17.93 42.57 15.38
N MET A 23 17.02 42.29 14.46
CA MET A 23 15.61 42.59 14.63
C MET A 23 14.95 41.69 15.67
N SER A 24 14.19 42.31 16.57
CA SER A 24 13.42 41.58 17.59
C SER A 24 12.35 40.71 16.97
N SER A 25 12.04 39.60 17.64
CA SER A 25 10.95 38.68 17.30
C SER A 25 9.63 39.43 17.06
N GLU A 26 9.22 40.31 17.98
CA GLU A 26 7.98 41.07 17.85
C GLU A 26 7.94 41.93 16.57
N ARG A 27 9.07 42.55 16.19
CA ARG A 27 9.15 43.33 14.96
C ARG A 27 9.02 42.45 13.72
N LYS A 28 9.70 41.29 13.70
CA LYS A 28 9.59 40.29 12.61
C LYS A 28 8.15 39.81 12.44
N LYS A 29 7.46 39.51 13.55
CA LYS A 29 6.03 39.13 13.56
C LYS A 29 5.17 40.23 12.95
N ASN A 30 5.30 41.47 13.40
CA ASN A 30 4.42 42.56 12.96
C ASN A 30 4.61 42.85 11.46
N ILE A 31 5.85 42.76 10.95
CA ILE A 31 6.12 42.88 9.51
C ILE A 31 5.49 41.72 8.75
N PHE A 32 5.63 40.48 9.23
CA PHE A 32 4.96 39.32 8.62
C PHE A 32 3.43 39.51 8.54
N LEU A 33 2.80 39.89 9.65
CA LEU A 33 1.34 40.09 9.71
C LEU A 33 0.85 41.22 8.81
N HIS A 34 1.69 42.24 8.59
CA HIS A 34 1.43 43.28 7.60
C HIS A 34 1.53 42.73 6.16
N SER A 35 2.53 41.88 5.89
CA SER A 35 2.79 41.34 4.55
C SER A 35 1.81 40.27 4.07
N VAL A 36 1.16 39.50 4.96
CA VAL A 36 0.22 38.44 4.58
C VAL A 36 -1.18 38.92 4.16
N ALA A 37 -1.35 40.25 4.03
CA ALA A 37 -2.57 40.91 3.61
C ALA A 37 -3.78 40.64 4.55
N PRO A 38 -4.94 41.28 4.36
CA PRO A 38 -6.10 41.12 5.24
C PRO A 38 -6.57 39.66 5.38
N GLU A 39 -6.38 38.84 4.35
CA GLU A 39 -6.71 37.42 4.33
C GLU A 39 -5.84 36.62 5.31
N GLY A 40 -4.52 36.84 5.31
CA GLY A 40 -3.63 36.20 6.27
C GLY A 40 -3.88 36.67 7.71
N LEU A 41 -4.22 37.96 7.89
CA LEU A 41 -4.57 38.48 9.21
C LEU A 41 -5.87 37.86 9.76
N LYS A 42 -6.86 37.56 8.90
CA LYS A 42 -8.07 36.81 9.29
C LYS A 42 -7.72 35.40 9.77
N VAL A 43 -6.80 34.71 9.07
CA VAL A 43 -6.30 33.39 9.48
C VAL A 43 -5.61 33.48 10.84
N HIS A 44 -4.68 34.41 11.04
CA HIS A 44 -4.02 34.62 12.35
C HIS A 44 -5.04 34.89 13.47
N LYS A 45 -6.00 35.79 13.25
CA LYS A 45 -7.06 36.09 14.22
C LYS A 45 -7.96 34.89 14.54
N SER A 46 -8.17 33.99 13.58
CA SER A 46 -8.96 32.77 13.81
C SER A 46 -8.22 31.78 14.71
N MET A 47 -6.88 31.75 14.65
CA MET A 47 -6.05 30.85 15.43
C MET A 47 -5.77 31.40 16.84
N THR A 48 -5.55 32.72 16.98
CA THR A 48 -5.35 33.37 18.30
C THR A 48 -6.59 33.36 19.19
N LYS A 49 -7.79 33.22 18.63
CA LYS A 49 -9.02 33.00 19.43
C LYS A 49 -9.08 31.62 20.10
N ILE A 50 -8.30 30.66 19.61
CA ILE A 50 -8.25 29.28 20.11
C ILE A 50 -7.18 29.15 21.20
N SER A 51 -6.09 29.93 21.11
CA SER A 51 -4.96 29.91 22.05
C SER A 51 -5.09 31.04 23.07
N GLY A 52 -5.86 30.81 24.13
CA GLY A 52 -5.94 31.74 25.26
C GLY A 52 -4.72 31.67 26.18
N SER A 53 -3.56 32.22 25.81
CA SER A 53 -2.47 32.55 26.76
C SER A 53 -1.26 33.25 26.11
N GLY A 54 -1.03 34.51 26.48
CA GLY A 54 0.11 34.97 27.29
C GLY A 54 1.58 34.64 26.99
N ASP A 55 2.01 34.02 25.88
CA ASP A 55 3.43 33.67 25.70
C ASP A 55 4.23 34.60 24.76
N THR A 56 5.42 34.98 25.24
CA THR A 56 6.28 36.10 24.83
C THR A 56 7.26 35.82 23.67
N ASN A 57 7.18 34.68 22.99
CA ASN A 57 8.03 34.37 21.82
C ASN A 57 7.22 34.27 20.52
N VAL A 58 6.85 35.43 20.00
CA VAL A 58 5.71 35.56 19.08
C VAL A 58 6.07 35.51 17.59
N SER A 59 7.34 35.40 17.20
CA SER A 59 7.75 35.44 15.78
C SER A 59 7.90 34.08 15.10
N GLU A 60 8.69 33.18 15.68
CA GLU A 60 8.86 31.81 15.16
C GLU A 60 7.57 31.00 15.30
N ASN A 61 6.80 31.31 16.35
CA ASN A 61 5.53 30.65 16.62
C ASN A 61 4.48 30.93 15.53
N VAL A 62 4.47 32.15 14.95
CA VAL A 62 3.46 32.52 13.94
C VAL A 62 3.71 31.89 12.58
N LEU A 63 4.96 31.81 12.10
CA LEU A 63 5.25 31.09 10.86
C LEU A 63 4.92 29.60 10.98
N THR A 64 5.24 29.00 12.13
CA THR A 64 4.93 27.60 12.44
C THR A 64 3.41 27.36 12.53
N GLU A 65 2.67 28.29 13.12
CA GLU A 65 1.21 28.24 13.20
C GLU A 65 0.57 28.25 11.80
N PHE A 66 1.08 29.10 10.90
CA PHE A 66 0.66 29.12 9.51
C PHE A 66 1.10 27.86 8.74
N ASP A 67 2.31 27.33 8.99
CA ASP A 67 2.75 26.05 8.44
C ASP A 67 1.76 24.93 8.80
N ASN A 68 1.33 24.86 10.06
CA ASN A 68 0.36 23.86 10.51
C ASN A 68 -1.04 24.09 9.93
N TYR A 69 -1.47 25.35 9.81
CA TYR A 69 -2.78 25.68 9.25
C TYR A 69 -2.89 25.32 7.78
N PHE A 70 -1.84 25.60 7.01
CA PHE A 70 -1.77 25.37 5.56
C PHE A 70 -1.10 24.04 5.18
N ALA A 71 -0.59 23.28 6.15
CA ALA A 71 -0.12 21.93 5.92
C ALA A 71 -1.23 21.13 5.23
N PRO A 72 -0.90 20.31 4.21
CA PRO A 72 -1.85 19.36 3.67
C PRO A 72 -2.43 18.54 4.84
N LYS A 73 -3.71 18.72 5.12
CA LYS A 73 -4.39 17.91 6.13
C LYS A 73 -4.52 16.51 5.56
N VAL A 74 -3.54 15.66 5.86
CA VAL A 74 -3.58 14.26 5.50
C VAL A 74 -4.80 13.64 6.18
N CYS A 75 -5.83 13.36 5.38
CA CYS A 75 -7.03 12.71 5.89
C CYS A 75 -6.71 11.23 6.08
N ILE A 76 -6.35 10.86 7.31
CA ILE A 76 -6.03 9.48 7.70
C ILE A 76 -7.16 8.53 7.29
N GLY A 77 -8.42 8.97 7.37
CA GLY A 77 -9.57 8.19 6.92
C GLY A 77 -9.51 7.82 5.42
N ILE A 78 -9.09 8.74 4.56
CA ILE A 78 -8.92 8.48 3.12
C ILE A 78 -7.77 7.49 2.88
N LEU A 79 -6.65 7.66 3.59
CA LEU A 79 -5.50 6.76 3.46
C LEU A 79 -5.84 5.33 3.89
N ARG A 80 -6.49 5.19 5.05
CA ARG A 80 -6.97 3.90 5.55
C ARG A 80 -7.99 3.29 4.60
N SER A 81 -8.91 4.10 4.06
CA SER A 81 -9.86 3.63 3.06
C SER A 81 -9.16 3.09 1.81
N LYS A 82 -8.12 3.78 1.31
CA LYS A 82 -7.30 3.30 0.19
C LYS A 82 -6.60 1.98 0.53
N PHE A 83 -6.00 1.87 1.72
CA PHE A 83 -5.40 0.62 2.19
C PHE A 83 -6.41 -0.54 2.19
N PHE A 84 -7.58 -0.37 2.81
CA PHE A 84 -8.59 -1.43 2.90
C PHE A 84 -9.28 -1.79 1.58
N GLN A 85 -9.21 -0.91 0.57
CA GLN A 85 -9.73 -1.16 -0.77
C GLN A 85 -8.70 -1.78 -1.72
N THR A 86 -7.42 -1.80 -1.34
CA THR A 86 -6.35 -2.38 -2.18
C THR A 86 -6.51 -3.90 -2.21
N LYS A 87 -6.48 -4.49 -3.40
CA LYS A 87 -6.60 -5.94 -3.62
C LYS A 87 -5.49 -6.41 -4.54
N GLN A 88 -5.11 -7.68 -4.45
CA GLN A 88 -4.11 -8.26 -5.33
C GLN A 88 -4.58 -8.20 -6.81
N GLU A 89 -3.77 -7.59 -7.66
CA GLU A 89 -4.06 -7.42 -9.08
C GLU A 89 -3.86 -8.72 -9.88
N SER A 90 -4.30 -8.72 -11.14
CA SER A 90 -4.13 -9.87 -12.01
C SER A 90 -2.67 -10.04 -12.43
N GLY A 91 -2.04 -11.14 -12.05
CA GLY A 91 -0.65 -11.41 -12.38
C GLY A 91 0.36 -10.79 -11.41
N GLU A 92 -0.11 -10.03 -10.43
CA GLU A 92 0.69 -9.52 -9.32
C GLU A 92 1.04 -10.66 -8.35
N THR A 93 2.31 -10.76 -7.97
CA THR A 93 2.77 -11.71 -6.96
C THR A 93 2.40 -11.24 -5.55
N VAL A 94 2.32 -12.16 -4.59
CA VAL A 94 2.05 -11.78 -3.19
C VAL A 94 3.08 -10.79 -2.64
N ASP A 95 4.33 -10.89 -3.08
CA ASP A 95 5.41 -10.01 -2.61
C ASP A 95 5.24 -8.57 -3.12
N GLU A 96 4.84 -8.39 -4.38
CA GLU A 96 4.51 -7.07 -4.96
C GLU A 96 3.30 -6.45 -4.24
N TYR A 97 2.24 -7.25 -4.05
CA TYR A 97 1.04 -6.81 -3.36
C TYR A 97 1.33 -6.35 -1.93
N VAL A 98 2.11 -7.12 -1.17
CA VAL A 98 2.50 -6.79 0.21
C VAL A 98 3.41 -5.56 0.25
N ALA A 99 4.30 -5.39 -0.74
CA ALA A 99 5.12 -4.19 -0.84
C ALA A 99 4.23 -2.94 -1.02
N ALA A 100 3.22 -3.00 -1.89
CA ALA A 100 2.25 -1.93 -2.06
C ALA A 100 1.46 -1.63 -0.77
N LEU A 101 1.00 -2.66 -0.07
CA LEU A 101 0.32 -2.50 1.23
C LEU A 101 1.22 -1.86 2.29
N LYS A 102 2.50 -2.24 2.36
CA LYS A 102 3.47 -1.66 3.31
C LYS A 102 3.68 -0.17 3.05
N VAL A 103 3.77 0.25 1.78
CA VAL A 103 3.87 1.66 1.41
C VAL A 103 2.64 2.43 1.89
N LEU A 104 1.43 1.91 1.63
CA LEU A 104 0.18 2.56 2.06
C LEU A 104 0.04 2.60 3.59
N ALA A 105 0.45 1.55 4.28
CA ALA A 105 0.31 1.44 5.73
C ALA A 105 1.15 2.48 6.50
N ASN A 106 2.29 2.91 5.97
CA ASN A 106 3.17 3.90 6.60
C ASN A 106 2.45 5.23 6.88
N ASP A 107 1.59 5.67 5.97
CA ASP A 107 0.85 6.93 6.10
C ASP A 107 -0.45 6.76 6.93
N CYS A 108 -0.87 5.53 7.19
CA CYS A 108 -2.16 5.22 7.82
C CYS A 108 -2.16 5.33 9.36
N LYS A 109 -0.99 5.53 9.98
CA LYS A 109 -0.81 5.54 11.45
C LYS A 109 -1.47 4.32 12.11
N PHE A 110 -1.07 3.13 11.68
CA PHE A 110 -1.54 1.87 12.27
C PHE A 110 -0.73 1.44 13.50
N ASP A 111 0.41 2.10 13.75
CA ASP A 111 1.28 1.82 14.89
C ASP A 111 1.64 0.32 14.97
N HIS A 112 1.50 -0.29 16.14
CA HIS A 112 1.80 -1.70 16.37
C HIS A 112 0.87 -2.67 15.62
N LEU A 113 -0.27 -2.22 15.07
CA LEU A 113 -1.21 -3.07 14.33
C LEU A 113 -0.84 -3.24 12.85
N GLN A 114 0.17 -2.53 12.35
CA GLN A 114 0.52 -2.54 10.92
C GLN A 114 0.71 -3.97 10.36
N GLY A 115 1.44 -4.84 11.07
CA GLY A 115 1.64 -6.22 10.63
C GLY A 115 0.35 -7.04 10.57
N GLN A 116 -0.49 -6.92 11.60
CA GLN A 116 -1.78 -7.63 11.69
C GLN A 116 -2.75 -7.17 10.59
N LEU A 117 -2.82 -5.87 10.33
CA LEU A 117 -3.70 -5.33 9.29
C LEU A 117 -3.24 -5.70 7.88
N ILE A 118 -1.92 -5.77 7.63
CA ILE A 118 -1.39 -6.29 6.36
C ILE A 118 -1.74 -7.77 6.21
N ARG A 119 -1.58 -8.57 7.27
CA ARG A 119 -1.98 -9.98 7.28
C ARG A 119 -3.46 -10.12 6.92
N ASP A 120 -4.32 -9.39 7.61
CA ASP A 120 -5.77 -9.46 7.37
C ASP A 120 -6.12 -9.05 5.93
N GLN A 121 -5.43 -8.06 5.36
CA GLN A 121 -5.57 -7.70 3.94
C GLN A 121 -5.15 -8.83 2.99
N VAL A 122 -4.05 -9.53 3.28
CA VAL A 122 -3.63 -10.68 2.48
C VAL A 122 -4.66 -11.81 2.56
N VAL A 123 -5.14 -12.13 3.77
CA VAL A 123 -6.16 -13.17 3.98
C VAL A 123 -7.48 -12.83 3.25
N MET A 124 -7.91 -11.56 3.26
CA MET A 124 -9.18 -11.14 2.64
C MET A 124 -9.10 -10.90 1.14
N HIS A 125 -7.96 -10.46 0.61
CA HIS A 125 -7.87 -9.94 -0.76
C HIS A 125 -6.81 -10.63 -1.63
N THR A 126 -6.33 -11.80 -1.21
CA THR A 126 -5.63 -12.72 -2.12
C THR A 126 -6.55 -13.12 -3.26
N ARG A 127 -6.03 -13.09 -4.49
CA ARG A 127 -6.84 -13.27 -5.71
C ARG A 127 -7.25 -14.73 -5.95
N ASP A 128 -6.37 -15.68 -5.65
CA ASP A 128 -6.62 -17.11 -5.90
C ASP A 128 -7.57 -17.68 -4.81
N PRO A 129 -8.80 -18.09 -5.16
CA PRO A 129 -9.76 -18.59 -4.17
C PRO A 129 -9.28 -19.85 -3.43
N ALA A 130 -8.49 -20.70 -4.08
CA ALA A 130 -7.96 -21.91 -3.47
C ALA A 130 -6.85 -21.60 -2.47
N ILE A 131 -6.08 -20.53 -2.70
CA ILE A 131 -5.13 -20.01 -1.71
C ILE A 131 -5.90 -19.35 -0.57
N GLN A 132 -6.90 -18.51 -0.90
CA GLN A 132 -7.71 -17.78 0.07
C GLN A 132 -8.39 -18.72 1.08
N GLU A 133 -8.97 -19.84 0.64
CA GLU A 133 -9.55 -20.85 1.53
C GLU A 133 -8.53 -21.39 2.53
N ARG A 134 -7.29 -21.67 2.08
CA ARG A 134 -6.20 -22.10 2.96
C ARG A 134 -5.78 -21.02 3.94
N LEU A 135 -5.84 -19.75 3.53
CA LEU A 135 -5.53 -18.62 4.40
C LEU A 135 -6.58 -18.44 5.49
N TRP A 136 -7.87 -18.64 5.19
CA TRP A 136 -8.93 -18.58 6.22
C TRP A 136 -8.75 -19.63 7.31
N ILE A 137 -8.29 -20.84 6.96
CA ILE A 137 -8.00 -21.89 7.94
C ILE A 137 -6.83 -21.49 8.86
N ASN A 138 -5.86 -20.74 8.35
CA ASN A 138 -4.67 -20.32 9.07
C ASN A 138 -4.72 -18.84 9.51
N GLY A 139 -5.91 -18.24 9.58
CA GLY A 139 -6.07 -16.78 9.70
C GLY A 139 -5.44 -16.17 10.96
N ASP A 140 -5.27 -16.96 12.02
CA ASP A 140 -4.69 -16.53 13.30
C ASP A 140 -3.14 -16.54 13.29
N ALA A 141 -2.50 -17.04 12.22
CA ALA A 141 -1.05 -17.08 12.11
C ALA A 141 -0.44 -15.68 11.99
N GLU A 142 0.87 -15.59 12.18
CA GLU A 142 1.61 -14.34 11.97
C GLU A 142 1.75 -14.02 10.48
N LEU A 143 2.01 -12.74 10.17
CA LEU A 143 2.14 -12.29 8.79
C LEU A 143 3.16 -13.13 7.99
N ASP A 144 4.33 -13.42 8.57
CA ASP A 144 5.38 -14.15 7.89
C ASP A 144 4.96 -15.61 7.55
N ASP A 145 4.19 -16.24 8.43
CA ASP A 145 3.65 -17.59 8.20
C ASP A 145 2.61 -17.59 7.07
N ILE A 146 1.70 -16.59 7.07
CA ILE A 146 0.73 -16.38 5.98
C ILE A 146 1.46 -16.20 4.65
N LEU A 147 2.50 -15.36 4.60
CA LEU A 147 3.28 -15.15 3.38
C LEU A 147 4.00 -16.41 2.93
N ALA A 148 4.53 -17.22 3.85
CA ALA A 148 5.13 -18.50 3.52
C ALA A 148 4.13 -19.47 2.89
N ILE A 149 2.88 -19.51 3.34
CA ILE A 149 1.81 -20.33 2.76
C ILE A 149 1.52 -19.87 1.31
N VAL A 150 1.33 -18.57 1.09
CA VAL A 150 1.02 -18.02 -0.24
C VAL A 150 2.17 -18.29 -1.22
N ARG A 151 3.41 -17.97 -0.84
CA ARG A 151 4.59 -18.18 -1.70
C ARG A 151 4.76 -19.64 -2.12
N LYS A 152 4.55 -20.58 -1.18
CA LYS A 152 4.59 -22.03 -1.48
C LYS A 152 3.49 -22.42 -2.47
N ALA A 153 2.28 -21.87 -2.31
CA ALA A 153 1.18 -22.13 -3.22
C ALA A 153 1.43 -21.55 -4.62
N GLU A 154 1.93 -20.33 -4.73
CA GLU A 154 2.32 -19.70 -5.99
C GLU A 154 3.42 -20.49 -6.72
N LEU A 155 4.43 -20.98 -5.98
CA LEU A 155 5.49 -21.82 -6.54
C LEU A 155 4.92 -23.14 -7.05
N SER A 156 4.10 -23.83 -6.26
CA SER A 156 3.46 -25.09 -6.65
C SER A 156 2.60 -24.93 -7.90
N SER A 157 1.78 -23.88 -7.96
CA SER A 157 0.95 -23.56 -9.13
C SER A 157 1.77 -23.25 -10.38
N ARG A 158 2.93 -22.57 -10.25
CA ARG A 158 3.86 -22.34 -11.36
C ARG A 158 4.49 -23.64 -11.85
N SER A 159 5.02 -24.46 -10.95
CA SER A 159 5.64 -25.75 -11.28
C SER A 159 4.64 -26.71 -11.91
N ALA A 160 3.41 -26.80 -11.39
CA ALA A 160 2.37 -27.65 -11.95
C ALA A 160 1.96 -27.24 -13.37
N LYS A 161 2.00 -25.94 -13.70
CA LYS A 161 1.77 -25.45 -15.07
C LYS A 161 2.93 -25.85 -16.00
N ALA A 162 4.18 -25.74 -15.55
CA ALA A 162 5.35 -26.14 -16.33
C ALA A 162 5.30 -27.63 -16.71
N VAL A 163 5.05 -28.52 -15.75
CA VAL A 163 4.93 -29.97 -15.97
C VAL A 163 3.80 -30.33 -16.96
N LYS A 164 2.66 -29.62 -16.89
CA LYS A 164 1.53 -29.82 -17.82
C LYS A 164 1.85 -29.37 -19.25
N THR A 165 2.70 -28.36 -19.41
CA THR A 165 3.14 -27.90 -20.74
C THR A 165 4.13 -28.90 -21.34
N GLU A 166 5.11 -29.37 -20.55
CA GLU A 166 6.09 -30.38 -21.00
C GLU A 166 5.42 -31.69 -21.43
N THR A 167 4.38 -32.14 -20.73
CA THR A 167 3.63 -33.34 -21.11
C THR A 167 2.79 -33.18 -22.38
N LYS A 168 2.35 -31.96 -22.72
CA LYS A 168 1.69 -31.69 -24.01
C LYS A 168 2.68 -31.71 -25.17
N GLU A 169 3.89 -31.19 -24.96
CA GLU A 169 4.96 -31.23 -25.97
C GLU A 169 5.50 -32.65 -26.19
N PHE A 170 5.51 -33.50 -25.15
CA PHE A 170 5.90 -34.90 -25.26
C PHE A 170 4.78 -35.83 -25.81
N GLY A 171 3.51 -35.42 -25.68
CA GLY A 171 2.32 -36.18 -26.05
C GLY A 171 2.01 -36.25 -27.56
N GLU A 172 2.75 -35.54 -28.40
CA GLU A 172 2.60 -35.58 -29.87
C GLU A 172 3.53 -36.60 -30.57
N SER A 173 4.11 -37.54 -29.80
CA SER A 173 4.80 -38.70 -30.34
C SER A 173 3.82 -39.87 -30.51
N THR A 174 3.50 -40.23 -31.75
CA THR A 174 2.58 -41.32 -32.10
C THR A 174 3.01 -42.66 -31.49
N VAL A 175 2.25 -43.16 -30.51
CA VAL A 175 2.41 -44.53 -30.00
C VAL A 175 1.94 -45.51 -31.08
N ASN A 176 2.87 -46.32 -31.61
CA ASN A 176 2.57 -47.32 -32.64
C ASN A 176 1.53 -48.34 -32.13
N LYS A 177 0.38 -48.43 -32.81
CA LYS A 177 -0.62 -49.49 -32.56
C LYS A 177 -0.07 -50.84 -33.04
N ILE A 178 0.31 -51.70 -32.11
CA ILE A 178 0.60 -53.12 -32.40
C ILE A 178 -0.75 -53.81 -32.68
N LYS A 179 -0.98 -54.21 -33.93
CA LYS A 179 -2.14 -55.05 -34.31
C LYS A 179 -1.85 -56.49 -33.91
N TYR A 180 -2.59 -57.00 -32.93
CA TYR A 180 -2.63 -58.43 -32.67
C TYR A 180 -3.38 -59.13 -33.81
N LYS A 181 -2.75 -60.13 -34.42
CA LYS A 181 -3.35 -60.99 -35.43
C LYS A 181 -4.17 -62.06 -34.71
N GLU A 182 -5.49 -62.05 -34.87
CA GLU A 182 -6.37 -63.08 -34.33
C GLU A 182 -5.96 -64.45 -34.88
N MET A 183 -5.43 -65.32 -34.02
CA MET A 183 -5.25 -66.73 -34.34
C MET A 183 -6.59 -67.43 -34.14
N GLY A 184 -7.14 -67.94 -35.25
CA GLY A 184 -8.41 -68.64 -35.30
C GLY A 184 -8.45 -69.86 -34.39
N ARG A 185 -9.54 -69.99 -33.64
CA ARG A 185 -9.86 -71.15 -32.79
C ARG A 185 -10.30 -72.34 -33.67
N PRO A 186 -9.73 -73.54 -33.53
CA PRO A 186 -10.25 -74.72 -34.22
C PRO A 186 -11.61 -75.12 -33.65
N LYS A 187 -12.54 -75.50 -34.52
CA LYS A 187 -13.82 -76.09 -34.14
C LYS A 187 -13.60 -77.57 -33.80
N GLU A 188 -14.06 -78.01 -32.63
CA GLU A 188 -14.29 -79.44 -32.38
C GLU A 188 -15.79 -79.72 -32.48
N GLU A 189 -16.10 -80.70 -33.33
CA GLU A 189 -17.41 -81.21 -33.67
C GLU A 189 -18.02 -82.02 -32.52
N GLY A 190 -19.34 -81.98 -32.41
CA GLY A 190 -20.09 -82.61 -31.35
C GLY A 190 -20.10 -84.14 -31.40
N GLY A 191 -20.22 -84.74 -30.22
CA GLY A 191 -20.54 -86.14 -30.01
C GLY A 191 -21.69 -86.28 -29.02
N LYS A 192 -22.78 -86.88 -29.47
CA LYS A 192 -23.99 -87.24 -28.72
C LYS A 192 -23.69 -88.28 -27.63
N ASN A 193 -24.29 -88.12 -26.45
CA ASN A 193 -25.34 -89.00 -25.90
C ASN A 193 -25.76 -88.53 -24.50
#